data_AF-A0A6C2U024-F1
#
_entry.id   AF-A0A6C2U024-F1
#
_cell.length_a   1.000
_cell.length_b   1.000
_cell.length_c   1.000
_cell.angle_alpha   90.00
_cell.angle_beta   90.00
_cell.angle_gamma   90.00
#
_symmetry.space_group_name_H-M   'P 1'
#
loop_
_entity.id
_entity.type
_entity.pdbx_description
1 polymer ?
#
loop_
_entity_poly.entity_id
_entity_poly.type
_entity_poly.pdbx_seq_one_letter_code
_entity_poly.pdbx_strand_id
1 'polypeptide(L)' 'MKPLAWNTQQYKLYSQNGGKTWELYDLLEDSSEKNDIASFHPEKVAELSKQLAAWRASCKQSDTGGDY' A
#
# COMPACT_ATOMS: atom_id res chain seq x y z
N MET A 1 -14.73 -7.48 0.86
CA MET A 1 -13.96 -6.24 1.13
C MET A 1 -13.06 -6.00 -0.07
N LYS A 2 -12.78 -4.75 -0.43
CA LYS A 2 -11.89 -4.46 -1.57
C LYS A 2 -10.43 -4.55 -1.11
N PRO A 3 -9.57 -5.31 -1.80
CA PRO A 3 -8.15 -5.33 -1.46
C PRO A 3 -7.55 -3.95 -1.68
N LEU A 4 -6.54 -3.61 -0.89
CA LEU A 4 -5.77 -2.39 -1.00
C LEU A 4 -4.33 -2.75 -1.35
N ALA A 5 -3.75 -1.99 -2.27
CA ALA A 5 -2.34 -2.10 -2.62
C ALA A 5 -1.77 -0.70 -2.76
N TRP A 6 -0.55 -0.51 -2.27
CA TRP A 6 0.24 0.69 -2.44
C TRP A 6 1.67 0.29 -2.80
N ASN A 7 2.12 0.73 -3.97
CA ASN A 7 3.45 0.42 -4.48
C ASN A 7 4.29 1.68 -4.48
N THR A 8 5.48 1.57 -3.93
CA THR A 8 6.54 2.58 -4.05
C THR A 8 7.69 2.00 -4.87
N GLN A 9 8.78 2.74 -5.00
CA GLN A 9 9.96 2.27 -5.74
C GLN A 9 10.64 1.07 -5.06
N GLN A 10 10.60 1.01 -3.72
CA GLN A 10 11.24 -0.05 -2.95
C GLN A 10 10.25 -0.98 -2.26
N TYR A 11 9.14 -0.48 -1.76
CA TYR A 11 8.22 -1.26 -0.93
C TYR A 11 6.85 -1.41 -1.59
N LYS A 12 6.24 -2.58 -1.39
CA LYS A 12 4.84 -2.85 -1.70
C LYS A 12 4.09 -3.14 -0.42
N LEU A 13 3.08 -2.32 -0.15
CA LEU A 13 2.12 -2.53 0.93
C LEU A 13 0.85 -3.14 0.33
N TYR A 14 0.42 -4.28 0.86
CA TYR A 14 -0.78 -4.98 0.41
C TYR A 14 -1.70 -5.28 1.59
N SER A 15 -3.01 -5.29 1.34
CA SER A 15 -4.01 -5.73 2.30
C SER A 15 -5.18 -6.37 1.58
N GLN A 16 -5.32 -7.69 1.75
CA GLN A 16 -6.45 -8.44 1.20
C GLN A 16 -7.79 -8.03 1.84
N ASN A 17 -7.75 -7.59 3.10
CA ASN A 17 -8.94 -7.34 3.93
C ASN A 17 -9.28 -5.85 4.08
N GLY A 18 -8.85 -5.01 3.15
CA GLY A 18 -9.20 -3.59 3.14
C GLY A 18 -8.59 -2.79 4.31
N GLY A 19 -7.42 -3.19 4.78
CA GLY A 19 -6.64 -2.52 5.83
C GLY A 19 -6.73 -3.14 7.22
N LYS A 20 -7.36 -4.32 7.37
CA LYS A 20 -7.36 -5.07 8.64
C LYS A 20 -6.02 -5.77 8.92
N THR A 21 -5.43 -6.34 7.89
CA THR A 21 -4.14 -7.03 7.91
C THR A 21 -3.27 -6.40 6.83
N TRP A 22 -2.07 -5.98 7.20
CA TRP A 22 -1.13 -5.36 6.28
C TRP A 22 0.03 -6.31 6.05
N GLU A 23 0.37 -6.47 4.77
CA GLU A 23 1.52 -7.20 4.30
C GLU A 23 2.47 -6.20 3.64
N LEU A 24 3.77 -6.35 3.89
CA LEU A 24 4.80 -5.44 3.40
C LEU A 24 5.92 -6.26 2.79
N TYR A 25 6.27 -5.93 1.56
CA TYR A 25 7.35 -6.59 0.82
C TYR A 25 8.35 -5.54 0.35
N ASP A 26 9.65 -5.82 0.51
CA ASP A 26 10.72 -5.06 -0.12
C ASP A 26 10.96 -5.61 -1.52
N LEU A 27 10.63 -4.85 -2.56
CA LEU A 27 10.78 -5.27 -3.96
C LEU A 27 12.25 -5.23 -4.43
N LEU A 28 13.11 -4.44 -3.77
CA LEU A 28 14.54 -4.39 -4.11
C LEU A 28 15.28 -5.60 -3.55
N GLU A 29 14.98 -5.99 -2.32
CA GLU A 29 15.60 -7.16 -1.68
C GLU A 29 14.83 -8.47 -1.91
N ASP A 30 13.51 -8.39 -2.09
CA ASP A 30 12.60 -9.52 -2.31
C ASP A 30 11.67 -9.28 -3.50
N SER A 31 12.26 -9.30 -4.69
CA SER A 31 11.53 -9.19 -5.96
C SER A 31 10.54 -10.34 -6.21
N SER A 32 10.58 -11.40 -5.39
CA SER A 32 9.68 -12.55 -5.45
C SER A 32 8.49 -12.43 -4.50
N GLU A 33 8.39 -11.36 -3.71
CA GLU A 33 7.34 -11.11 -2.72
C GLU A 33 7.17 -12.28 -1.72
N LYS A 34 8.27 -12.92 -1.32
CA LYS A 34 8.23 -14.13 -0.47
C LYS A 34 8.23 -13.83 1.02
N ASN A 35 8.94 -12.79 1.44
CA ASN A 35 9.08 -12.45 2.85
C ASN A 35 8.16 -11.29 3.23
N ASP A 36 7.13 -11.58 4.04
CA ASP A 36 6.38 -10.53 4.71
C ASP A 36 7.24 -9.89 5.81
N ILE A 37 7.57 -8.62 5.61
CA ILE A 37 8.35 -7.81 6.55
C ILE A 37 7.49 -6.82 7.33
N ALA A 38 6.15 -6.91 7.23
CA ALA A 38 5.22 -5.97 7.89
C ALA A 38 5.35 -6.01 9.41
N SER A 39 5.52 -7.21 9.97
CA SER A 39 5.70 -7.41 11.41
C SER A 39 7.05 -6.88 11.92
N PHE A 40 8.06 -6.82 11.04
CA PHE A 40 9.40 -6.32 11.37
C PHE A 40 9.52 -4.79 11.21
N HIS A 41 8.73 -4.19 10.31
CA HIS A 41 8.74 -2.75 10.04
C HIS A 41 7.33 -2.11 10.18
N PRO A 42 6.73 -2.12 11.39
CA PRO A 42 5.41 -1.54 11.62
C PRO A 42 5.37 -0.03 11.34
N GLU A 43 6.50 0.66 11.50
CA GLU A 43 6.65 2.08 11.15
C GLU A 43 6.44 2.34 9.66
N LYS A 44 6.97 1.47 8.78
CA LYS A 44 6.83 1.58 7.33
C LYS A 44 5.41 1.26 6.89
N VAL A 45 4.77 0.27 7.52
CA VAL A 45 3.35 -0.01 7.31
C VAL A 45 2.48 1.22 7.65
N ALA A 46 2.76 1.87 8.78
CA ALA A 46 2.03 3.08 9.19
C ALA A 46 2.29 4.27 8.24
N GLU A 47 3.52 4.45 7.76
CA GLU A 47 3.89 5.48 6.79
C GLU A 47 3.18 5.28 5.45
N LEU A 48 3.28 4.08 4.87
CA LEU A 48 2.72 3.75 3.56
C LEU A 48 1.18 3.73 3.58
N SER A 49 0.57 3.24 4.66
CA SER A 49 -0.90 3.27 4.80
C SER A 49 -1.45 4.70 4.88
N LYS A 50 -0.73 5.63 5.52
CA LYS A 50 -1.05 7.06 5.50
C LYS A 50 -0.94 7.65 4.09
N GLN A 51 0.12 7.33 3.36
CA GLN A 51 0.27 7.78 1.96
C GLN A 51 -0.86 7.26 1.08
N LEU A 52 -1.20 5.98 1.20
CA LEU A 52 -2.35 5.39 0.49
C LEU A 52 -3.65 6.10 0.85
N ALA A 53 -3.90 6.38 2.13
CA ALA A 53 -5.10 7.10 2.55
C ALA A 53 -5.16 8.52 1.97
N ALA A 54 -4.03 9.24 1.97
CA ALA A 54 -3.90 10.56 1.36
C ALA A 54 -4.12 10.52 -0.16
N TRP A 55 -3.53 9.55 -0.86
CA TRP A 55 -3.73 9.34 -2.29
C TRP A 55 -5.19 9.02 -2.61
N ARG A 56 -5.84 8.15 -1.83
CA ARG A 56 -7.27 7.85 -2.01
C ARG A 56 -8.16 9.07 -1.79
N ALA A 57 -7.81 9.91 -0.81
CA ALA A 57 -8.50 11.18 -0.60
C ALA A 57 -8.30 12.12 -1.80
N SER A 58 -7.09 12.18 -2.34
CA SER A 58 -6.77 12.95 -3.55
C SER A 58 -7.51 12.43 -4.78
N CYS A 59 -7.53 11.11 -5.02
CA CYS A 59 -8.30 10.51 -6.12
C CYS A 59 -9.79 10.78 -5.99
N LYS A 60 -10.35 10.72 -4.77
CA LYS A 60 -11.76 11.08 -4.53
C LYS A 60 -12.03 12.56 -4.83
N GLN A 61 -11.03 13.42 -4.71
CA GLN A 61 -11.11 14.84 -5.05
C GLN A 61 -10.91 15.09 -6.55
N SER A 62 -10.10 14.27 -7.22
CA SER A 62 -9.84 14.32 -8.67
C SER A 62 -10.88 13.60 -9.53
N ASP A 63 -11.80 12.81 -8.95
CA ASP A 63 -12.96 12.21 -9.63
C ASP A 63 -13.95 13.26 -10.19
N THR A 64 -13.66 14.56 -10.02
CA THR A 64 -14.32 15.66 -10.74
C THR A 64 -13.49 16.06 -11.97
N GLY A 65 -13.15 15.12 -12.85
CA GLY A 65 -12.46 15.50 -14.09
C GLY A 65 -11.85 14.36 -14.90
N GLY A 66 -12.66 13.73 -15.76
CA GLY A 66 -12.20 13.26 -17.08
C GLY A 66 -11.87 11.78 -17.20
N ASP A 67 -12.76 11.09 -17.91
CA ASP A 67 -12.55 9.83 -18.63
C ASP A 67 -11.15 9.71 -19.27
N TYR A 68 -10.55 8.53 -19.11
CA TYR A 68 -9.46 8.03 -19.95
C TYR A 68 -9.88 6.69 -20.57
#